data_AF-A0A7V0R447-F1
#
_entry.id   AF-A0A7V0R447-F1
#
_cell.length_a   1.000
_cell.length_b   1.000
_cell.length_c   1.000
_cell.angle_alpha   90.00
_cell.angle_beta   90.00
_cell.angle_gamma   90.00
#
_symmetry.space_group_name_H-M   'P 1'
#
loop_
_entity.id
_entity.type
_entity.pdbx_description
1 polymer ?
#
loop_
_entity_poly.entity_id
_entity_poly.type
_entity_poly.pdbx_seq_one_letter_code
_entity_poly.pdbx_strand_id
1 'polypeptide(L)'
;MTETTSQKHKNPTHKKREGGRKMKRLVIAVVTAVILLSAGAVMAFTDTDTLTVQANCIDVCMISSTTDVDFGTYDPTDPLPNTDGQGSVTFLCTKGSSYGVFIVRTNVMSGPVDTLDYDLYTDAT
;
A
#
# COMPACT_ATOMS: atom_id res chain seq x y z
N MET A 1 7.04 -64.78 -47.05
CA MET A 1 5.58 -64.67 -47.20
C MET A 1 5.29 -63.17 -47.25
N THR A 2 5.37 -62.58 -48.45
CA THR A 2 4.22 -62.23 -49.34
C THR A 2 3.49 -60.99 -48.79
N GLU A 3 3.30 -59.89 -49.52
CA GLU A 3 2.78 -59.80 -50.88
C GLU A 3 3.10 -58.45 -51.58
N THR A 4 2.98 -58.49 -52.90
CA THR A 4 3.34 -57.49 -53.91
C THR A 4 2.09 -56.73 -54.39
N THR A 5 2.21 -55.49 -54.90
CA THR A 5 1.46 -54.93 -56.08
C THR A 5 2.02 -53.52 -56.39
N SER A 6 2.89 -53.35 -57.38
CA SER A 6 2.64 -53.01 -58.81
C SER A 6 2.05 -51.62 -59.09
N GLN A 7 2.89 -50.71 -59.60
CA GLN A 7 2.49 -49.71 -60.61
C GLN A 7 3.69 -49.40 -61.53
N LYS A 8 3.54 -49.74 -62.81
CA LYS A 8 4.47 -49.44 -63.89
C LYS A 8 3.97 -48.17 -64.58
N HIS A 9 4.73 -47.08 -64.58
CA HIS A 9 4.43 -45.94 -65.44
C HIS A 9 5.68 -45.32 -66.07
N LYS A 10 5.54 -45.02 -67.37
CA LYS A 10 6.58 -44.63 -68.33
C LYS A 10 7.39 -43.38 -67.92
N ASN A 11 8.67 -43.43 -68.30
CA ASN A 11 9.67 -42.37 -68.36
C ASN A 11 9.18 -41.09 -69.08
N PRO A 12 9.70 -39.90 -68.70
CA PRO A 12 10.33 -39.08 -69.73
C PRO A 12 11.69 -38.50 -69.31
N THR A 13 12.69 -38.90 -70.09
CA THR A 13 13.73 -38.08 -70.71
C THR A 13 14.12 -36.75 -70.07
N HIS A 14 15.40 -36.70 -69.66
CA HIS A 14 16.20 -35.50 -69.39
C HIS A 14 15.94 -34.38 -70.41
N LYS A 15 15.40 -33.25 -69.94
CA LYS A 15 15.40 -31.98 -70.69
C LYS A 15 16.17 -30.92 -69.90
N LYS A 16 17.40 -30.66 -70.37
CA LYS A 16 18.34 -29.61 -69.94
C LYS A 16 17.61 -28.29 -69.70
N ARG A 17 17.62 -27.77 -68.46
CA ARG A 17 17.07 -26.45 -68.11
C ARG A 17 18.13 -25.56 -67.49
N GLU A 18 18.92 -24.91 -68.36
CA GLU A 18 19.79 -23.78 -68.03
C GLU A 18 19.01 -22.50 -67.63
N GLY A 19 17.67 -22.57 -67.51
CA GLY A 19 16.81 -21.48 -67.00
C GLY A 19 16.63 -21.45 -65.48
N GLY A 20 17.12 -22.46 -64.74
CA GLY A 20 16.83 -22.64 -63.30
C GLY A 20 17.40 -21.54 -62.39
N ARG A 21 18.51 -20.91 -62.76
CA ARG A 21 19.18 -19.88 -61.93
C ARG A 21 18.45 -18.53 -61.95
N LYS A 22 17.79 -18.19 -63.07
CA LYS A 22 16.96 -16.97 -63.21
C LYS A 22 15.57 -17.17 -62.59
N MET A 23 14.97 -18.35 -62.76
CA MET A 23 13.68 -18.67 -62.14
C MET A 23 13.78 -18.73 -60.61
N LYS A 24 14.85 -19.33 -60.04
CA LYS A 24 15.07 -19.33 -58.58
C LYS A 24 15.29 -17.92 -58.01
N ARG A 25 15.99 -17.04 -58.73
CA ARG A 25 16.18 -15.63 -58.34
C ARG A 25 14.87 -14.84 -58.38
N LEU A 26 14.03 -15.09 -59.38
CA LEU A 26 12.69 -14.48 -59.48
C LEU A 26 11.75 -14.96 -58.36
N VAL A 27 11.76 -16.26 -58.04
CA VAL A 27 10.96 -16.80 -56.93
C VAL A 27 11.39 -16.22 -55.59
N ILE A 28 12.70 -16.10 -55.33
CA ILE A 28 13.21 -15.48 -54.10
C ILE A 28 12.78 -14.01 -54.01
N ALA A 29 12.89 -13.24 -55.10
CA ALA A 29 12.48 -11.84 -55.13
C ALA A 29 10.97 -11.64 -54.86
N VAL A 30 10.13 -12.51 -55.42
CA VAL A 30 8.68 -12.48 -55.20
C VAL A 30 8.34 -12.86 -53.76
N VAL A 31 8.97 -13.89 -53.20
CA VAL A 31 8.75 -14.30 -51.80
C VAL A 31 9.19 -13.19 -50.83
N THR A 32 10.33 -12.53 -51.06
CA THR A 32 10.76 -11.39 -50.23
C THR A 32 9.82 -10.19 -50.34
N ALA A 33 9.28 -9.90 -51.54
CA ALA A 33 8.32 -8.82 -51.72
C ALA A 33 6.99 -9.11 -50.99
N VAL A 34 6.52 -10.36 -51.04
CA VAL A 34 5.31 -10.79 -50.32
C VAL A 34 5.51 -10.72 -48.80
N ILE A 35 6.69 -11.07 -48.29
CA ILE A 35 7.00 -10.96 -46.86
C ILE A 35 7.05 -9.48 -46.42
N LEU A 36 7.64 -8.59 -47.23
CA LEU A 36 7.67 -7.15 -46.95
C LEU A 36 6.28 -6.51 -47.00
N LEU A 37 5.37 -7.01 -47.84
CA LEU A 37 3.96 -6.60 -47.87
C LEU A 37 3.15 -7.10 -46.67
N SER A 38 3.64 -8.12 -45.94
CA SER A 38 3.04 -8.64 -44.71
C SER A 38 3.56 -7.99 -43.43
N ALA A 39 4.49 -7.03 -43.55
CA ALA A 39 4.83 -6.13 -42.44
C ALA A 39 3.65 -5.15 -42.23
N GLY A 40 2.54 -5.68 -41.72
CA GLY A 40 1.46 -4.87 -41.19
C GLY A 40 2.02 -3.96 -40.10
N ALA A 41 1.44 -2.76 -39.96
CA ALA A 41 1.81 -1.84 -38.91
C ALA A 41 1.88 -2.60 -37.58
N VAL A 42 3.06 -2.65 -36.97
CA VAL A 42 3.19 -3.08 -35.57
C VAL A 42 2.52 -1.97 -34.76
N MET A 43 1.21 -2.09 -34.61
CA MET A 43 0.41 -1.23 -33.75
C MET A 43 0.85 -1.59 -32.33
N ALA A 44 1.64 -0.72 -31.71
CA ALA A 44 1.90 -0.83 -30.28
C ALA A 44 0.54 -0.72 -29.57
N PHE A 45 0.02 -1.86 -29.12
CA PHE A 45 -1.22 -1.92 -28.36
C PHE A 45 -0.89 -1.50 -26.93
N THR A 46 -1.33 -0.31 -26.54
CA THR A 46 -1.20 0.17 -25.18
C THR A 46 -2.35 -0.40 -24.36
N ASP A 47 -2.03 -1.36 -23.49
CA ASP A 47 -2.97 -1.82 -22.46
C ASP A 47 -2.86 -0.87 -21.26
N THR A 48 -3.97 -0.23 -20.92
CA THR A 48 -4.03 0.76 -19.85
C THR A 48 -5.12 0.37 -18.88
N ASP A 49 -4.74 0.23 -17.61
CA ASP A 49 -5.67 0.00 -16.51
C ASP A 49 -5.50 1.09 -15.44
N THR A 50 -6.53 1.27 -14.64
CA THR A 50 -6.58 2.25 -13.55
C THR A 50 -6.03 1.67 -12.26
N LEU A 51 -4.82 2.11 -11.87
CA LEU A 51 -4.31 1.88 -10.53
C LEU A 51 -4.99 2.83 -9.54
N THR A 52 -5.87 2.30 -8.70
CA THR A 52 -6.50 3.08 -7.63
C THR A 52 -5.66 3.02 -6.37
N VAL A 53 -5.09 4.14 -5.95
CA VAL A 53 -4.33 4.27 -4.69
C VAL A 53 -5.23 4.91 -3.63
N GLN A 54 -5.44 4.22 -2.52
CA GLN A 54 -6.32 4.66 -1.43
C GLN A 54 -5.62 4.50 -0.08
N ALA A 55 -5.91 5.42 0.83
CA ALA A 55 -5.53 5.32 2.24
C ALA A 55 -6.73 5.73 3.10
N ASN A 56 -6.97 4.99 4.18
CA ASN A 56 -7.99 5.34 5.16
C ASN A 56 -7.35 6.05 6.35
N CYS A 57 -7.74 7.30 6.60
CA CYS A 57 -7.34 8.02 7.80
C CYS A 57 -8.22 7.57 8.96
N ILE A 58 -7.62 7.03 10.01
CA ILE A 58 -8.34 6.57 11.19
C ILE A 58 -8.44 7.73 12.19
N ASP A 59 -9.61 7.88 12.81
CA ASP A 59 -9.81 8.77 13.95
C ASP A 59 -9.10 8.18 15.18
N VAL A 60 -8.04 8.84 15.62
CA VAL A 60 -7.23 8.41 16.76
C VAL A 60 -6.88 9.63 17.60
N CYS A 61 -7.00 9.48 18.91
CA CYS A 61 -6.44 10.40 19.89
C CYS A 61 -5.50 9.64 20.82
N MET A 62 -4.37 10.23 21.16
CA MET A 62 -3.43 9.67 22.14
C MET A 62 -2.95 10.75 23.10
N ILE A 63 -2.58 10.35 24.32
CA ILE A 63 -1.89 11.23 25.26
C ILE A 63 -0.46 11.42 24.73
N SER A 64 -0.06 12.67 24.51
CA SER A 64 1.28 13.03 24.06
C SER A 64 2.22 13.32 25.23
N SER A 65 1.71 13.92 26.31
CA SER A 65 2.50 14.21 27.52
C SER A 65 1.60 14.46 28.72
N THR A 66 2.17 14.23 29.90
CA THR A 66 1.57 14.54 31.20
C THR A 66 2.58 15.27 32.07
N THR A 67 2.11 16.16 32.92
CA THR A 67 2.88 16.69 34.05
C THR A 67 2.16 16.34 35.34
N ASP A 68 2.93 15.98 36.36
CA ASP A 68 2.38 15.62 37.65
C ASP A 68 1.75 16.84 38.32
N VAL A 69 0.73 16.60 39.15
CA VAL A 69 0.17 17.61 40.04
C VAL A 69 0.94 17.50 41.35
N ASP A 70 1.68 18.54 41.69
CA ASP A 70 2.36 18.67 42.97
C ASP A 70 1.64 19.71 43.83
N PHE A 71 1.00 19.26 44.91
CA PHE A 71 0.33 20.13 45.88
C PHE A 71 1.33 20.79 46.85
N GLY A 72 2.60 20.39 46.86
CA GLY A 72 3.61 20.90 47.78
C GLY A 72 3.54 20.27 49.17
N THR A 73 3.93 21.03 50.19
CA THR A 73 3.99 20.54 51.58
C THR A 73 2.69 20.83 52.30
N TYR A 74 1.96 19.77 52.67
CA TYR A 74 0.76 19.85 53.48
C TYR A 74 1.10 19.79 54.98
N ASP A 75 0.62 20.77 55.76
CA ASP A 75 0.72 20.79 57.22
C ASP A 75 -0.67 20.50 57.84
N PRO A 76 -0.89 19.31 58.43
CA PRO A 76 -2.17 18.95 59.02
C PRO A 76 -2.50 19.74 60.31
N THR A 77 -1.56 20.52 60.84
CA THR A 77 -1.77 21.34 62.04
C THR A 77 -2.23 22.77 61.73
N ASP A 78 -2.15 23.19 60.46
CA ASP A 78 -2.70 24.46 60.02
C ASP A 78 -4.24 24.38 60.00
N PRO A 79 -4.96 25.33 60.63
CA PRO A 79 -6.42 25.38 60.56
C PRO A 79 -6.98 25.65 59.16
N LEU A 80 -6.16 26.08 58.18
CA LEU A 80 -6.55 26.30 56.78
C LEU A 80 -5.50 25.72 55.80
N PRO A 81 -5.28 24.39 55.80
CA PRO A 81 -4.18 23.77 55.07
C PRO A 81 -4.54 23.56 53.60
N ASN A 82 -4.89 24.63 52.89
CA ASN A 82 -5.24 24.58 51.48
C ASN A 82 -3.97 24.80 50.66
N THR A 83 -3.52 23.75 49.97
CA THR A 83 -2.40 23.83 49.03
C THR A 83 -2.89 23.37 47.67
N ASP A 84 -2.69 24.21 46.65
CA ASP A 84 -3.10 23.92 45.28
C ASP A 84 -1.88 23.56 44.43
N GLY A 85 -2.06 22.57 43.57
CA GLY A 85 -1.07 22.13 42.59
C GLY A 85 -1.63 22.25 41.19
N GLN A 86 -0.75 22.49 40.20
CA GLN A 86 -1.13 22.46 38.79
C GLN A 86 -0.40 21.35 38.06
N GLY A 87 -1.13 20.66 37.18
CA GLY A 87 -0.61 19.67 36.26
C GLY A 87 -1.29 19.84 34.90
N SER A 88 -0.88 19.04 33.92
CA SER A 88 -1.37 19.14 32.56
C SER A 88 -1.38 17.80 31.86
N VAL A 89 -2.33 17.62 30.95
CA VAL A 89 -2.37 16.48 30.03
C VAL A 89 -2.53 17.04 28.63
N THR A 90 -1.61 16.69 27.74
CA THR A 90 -1.66 17.08 26.33
C THR A 90 -2.04 15.89 25.48
N PHE A 91 -2.98 16.09 24.55
CA PHE A 91 -3.46 15.06 23.65
C PHE A 91 -3.13 15.43 22.20
N LEU A 92 -2.80 14.41 21.40
CA LEU A 92 -2.68 14.52 19.96
C LEU A 92 -3.81 13.73 19.31
N CYS A 93 -4.63 14.40 18.50
CA CYS A 93 -5.75 13.81 17.80
C CYS A 93 -5.63 13.99 16.29
N THR A 94 -6.15 13.03 15.53
CA THR A 94 -6.43 13.22 14.10
C THR A 94 -7.32 14.45 13.93
N LYS A 95 -7.01 15.29 12.95
CA LYS A 95 -7.71 16.57 12.74
C LYS A 95 -9.19 16.31 12.44
N GLY A 96 -10.08 16.98 13.18
CA GLY A 96 -11.53 16.88 13.01
C GLY A 96 -12.18 15.78 13.83
N SER A 97 -11.40 14.92 14.51
CA SER A 97 -11.95 13.92 15.41
C SER A 97 -12.55 14.58 16.65
N SER A 98 -13.71 14.07 17.09
CA SER A 98 -14.32 14.46 18.37
C SER A 98 -13.69 13.68 19.51
N TYR A 99 -13.48 14.32 20.66
CA TYR A 99 -12.88 13.67 21.83
C TYR A 99 -13.58 14.11 23.12
N GLY A 100 -13.51 13.24 24.13
CA GLY A 100 -13.91 13.52 25.51
C GLY A 100 -12.77 13.17 26.45
N VAL A 101 -12.58 14.00 27.48
CA VAL A 101 -11.56 13.78 28.51
C VAL A 101 -12.26 13.41 29.81
N PHE A 102 -11.87 12.28 30.39
CA PHE A 102 -12.42 11.78 31.65
C PHE A 102 -11.26 11.31 32.52
N ILE A 103 -11.34 11.59 33.82
CA ILE A 103 -10.42 11.05 34.81
C ILE A 103 -11.19 10.02 35.63
N VAL A 104 -10.81 8.75 35.51
CA VAL A 104 -11.44 7.64 36.24
C VAL A 104 -10.53 7.21 37.37
N ARG A 105 -10.85 7.63 38.61
CA ARG A 105 -10.10 7.27 39.81
C ARG A 105 -10.91 7.54 41.08
N THR A 106 -10.39 7.09 42.21
CA THR A 106 -10.76 7.61 43.54
C THR A 106 -9.78 8.72 43.89
N ASN A 107 -10.26 9.91 44.27
CA ASN A 107 -9.41 11.07 44.51
C ASN A 107 -8.78 11.03 45.91
N VAL A 108 -7.91 10.05 46.16
CA VAL A 108 -7.22 9.86 47.44
C VAL A 108 -5.72 9.66 47.23
N MET A 109 -4.92 10.37 48.03
CA MET A 109 -3.48 10.15 48.17
C MET A 109 -3.25 9.22 49.36
N SER A 110 -2.53 8.11 49.15
CA SER A 110 -2.17 7.19 50.24
C SER A 110 -0.82 7.57 50.80
N GLY A 111 -0.79 7.90 52.09
CA GLY A 111 0.43 7.97 52.87
C GLY A 111 0.80 6.61 53.46
N PRO A 112 1.84 6.57 54.32
CA PRO A 112 2.30 5.36 54.99
C PRO A 112 1.30 4.82 56.03
N VAL A 113 0.46 5.69 56.60
CA VAL A 113 -0.46 5.38 57.71
C VAL A 113 -1.89 5.82 57.46
N ASP A 114 -2.11 6.88 56.68
CA ASP A 114 -3.41 7.51 56.43
C ASP A 114 -3.59 7.89 54.96
N THR A 115 -4.81 8.29 54.59
CA THR A 115 -5.15 8.82 53.26
C THR A 115 -5.53 10.29 53.34
N LEU A 116 -5.25 11.05 52.29
CA LEU A 116 -5.68 12.44 52.13
C LEU A 116 -6.51 12.58 50.85
N ASP A 117 -7.73 13.09 50.99
CA ASP A 117 -8.62 13.35 49.87
C ASP A 117 -8.17 14.60 49.11
N TYR A 118 -8.43 14.65 47.80
CA TYR A 118 -8.20 15.84 46.98
C TYR A 118 -9.26 15.95 45.89
N ASP A 119 -9.34 17.10 45.24
CA ASP A 119 -10.16 17.29 44.05
C ASP A 119 -9.32 17.85 42.90
N LEU A 120 -9.77 17.63 41.68
CA LEU A 120 -9.16 18.21 40.49
C LEU A 120 -10.20 19.01 39.73
N TYR A 121 -9.80 20.20 39.31
CA TYR A 121 -10.61 21.11 38.53
C TYR A 121 -9.88 21.44 37.22
N THR A 122 -10.64 21.70 36.16
CA THR A 122 -10.08 22.11 34.87
C THR A 122 -9.67 23.57 34.84
N ASP A 123 -10.26 24.38 35.72
CA ASP A 123 -10.11 25.82 35.76
C ASP A 123 -9.71 26.25 37.17
N ALA A 124 -8.85 27.27 37.25
CA ALA A 124 -8.47 27.90 38.51
C ALA A 124 -9.47 29.01 38.84
N THR A 125 -10.54 28.71 39.57
CA THR A 125 -11.43 29.71 40.16
C THR A 125 -11.05 30.01 41.59
#